data_AF-A0A9E4SLY6-F1
#
_entry.id   AF-A0A9E4SLY6-F1
#
_cell.length_a   1.000
_cell.length_b   1.000
_cell.length_c   1.000
_cell.angle_alpha   90.00
_cell.angle_beta   90.00
_cell.angle_gamma   90.00
#
_symmetry.space_group_name_H-M   'P 1'
#
loop_
_entity.id
_entity.type
_entity.pdbx_description
1 polymer ?
#
loop_
_entity_poly.entity_id
_entity_poly.type
_entity_poly.pdbx_seq_one_letter_code
_entity_poly.pdbx_strand_id
1 'polypeptide(L)'
;MEKRAIRMGDESGQSMVVAAMVLSVLMGFAALVIDVGMIAIERGRIQNAADAAALAGAQMLPENPNAAIDDATAYAALNGIDEGEIAAISVTTTDSANDTLQIELKREVEFGLARVLGLYSATVTVSATARTGGVVGAGALAPFAVEESVFAGLGQGDSATLKYNATNSENGNFLPLALDAPGASEYEENVKYGSLQRLCAVGSETGGCSSIAETEPGNVVGKTRSALDWVFANTTTSCDSYEEVFSDHQYDESRLALVPLCNRFTNPTAESYRLILVPIIDELCNGKCNVNIQGFGLFFIDSYSCGGNGQGNSCDLVGRYAQAEGSVNGLLSAFSEESSIKSLQLIQ
;
A
#
# COMPACT_ATOMS: atom_id res chain seq x y z
N MET A 1 -65.63 -8.47 -62.53
CA MET A 1 -64.70 -8.51 -61.39
C MET A 1 -63.34 -8.93 -61.92
N GLU A 2 -62.46 -7.96 -62.13
CA GLU A 2 -61.14 -8.14 -62.71
C GLU A 2 -60.18 -8.56 -61.58
N LYS A 3 -59.68 -9.81 -61.60
CA LYS A 3 -58.67 -10.27 -60.64
C LYS A 3 -57.30 -9.77 -61.09
N ARG A 4 -56.84 -8.66 -60.48
CA ARG A 4 -55.43 -8.24 -60.54
C ARG A 4 -54.57 -9.30 -59.83
N ALA A 5 -53.85 -10.12 -60.61
CA ALA A 5 -52.79 -10.96 -60.09
C ALA A 5 -51.63 -10.05 -59.65
N ILE A 6 -51.35 -10.04 -58.35
CA ILE A 6 -50.15 -9.39 -57.80
C ILE A 6 -48.97 -10.26 -58.26
N ARG A 7 -48.21 -9.78 -59.26
CA ARG A 7 -46.90 -10.35 -59.59
C ARG A 7 -45.98 -10.09 -58.39
N MET A 8 -45.75 -11.09 -57.56
CA MET A 8 -44.56 -11.13 -56.71
C MET A 8 -43.38 -11.30 -57.66
N GLY A 9 -42.60 -10.23 -57.82
CA GLY A 9 -41.37 -10.26 -58.61
C GLY A 9 -40.42 -11.31 -58.04
N ASP A 10 -39.72 -12.00 -58.92
CA ASP A 10 -38.69 -12.97 -58.58
C ASP A 10 -37.43 -12.24 -58.06
N GLU A 11 -37.50 -11.74 -56.83
CA GLU A 11 -36.41 -11.00 -56.14
C GLU A 11 -35.44 -11.95 -55.39
N SER A 12 -35.56 -13.25 -55.65
CA SER A 12 -34.75 -14.31 -55.03
C SER A 12 -33.25 -14.13 -55.28
N GLY A 13 -32.85 -13.59 -56.44
CA GLY A 13 -31.44 -13.29 -56.75
C GLY A 13 -30.89 -12.03 -56.07
N GLN A 14 -31.70 -10.98 -55.93
CA GLN A 14 -31.25 -9.71 -55.33
C GLN A 14 -31.07 -9.83 -53.82
N SER A 15 -31.94 -10.57 -53.15
CA SER A 15 -31.83 -10.85 -51.71
C SER A 15 -30.54 -11.59 -51.35
N MET A 16 -30.08 -12.51 -52.21
CA MET A 16 -28.80 -13.21 -52.01
C MET A 16 -27.59 -12.26 -52.08
N VAL A 17 -27.60 -11.31 -53.03
CA VAL A 17 -26.50 -10.33 -53.17
C VAL A 17 -26.44 -9.39 -51.97
N VAL A 18 -27.60 -8.89 -51.50
CA VAL A 18 -27.66 -8.03 -50.31
C VAL A 18 -27.24 -8.80 -49.05
N ALA A 19 -27.69 -10.04 -48.88
CA ALA A 19 -27.29 -10.88 -47.76
C ALA A 19 -25.78 -11.14 -47.74
N ALA A 20 -25.16 -11.42 -48.89
CA ALA A 20 -23.72 -11.60 -49.01
C ALA A 20 -22.94 -10.33 -48.64
N MET A 21 -23.41 -9.15 -49.06
CA MET A 21 -22.79 -7.87 -48.68
C MET A 21 -22.88 -7.61 -47.18
N VAL A 22 -24.06 -7.81 -46.58
CA VAL A 22 -24.25 -7.61 -45.14
C VAL A 22 -23.39 -8.58 -44.33
N LEU A 23 -23.36 -9.85 -44.70
CA LEU A 23 -22.55 -10.86 -44.02
C LEU A 23 -21.05 -10.55 -44.11
N SER A 24 -20.58 -10.04 -45.26
CA SER A 24 -19.20 -9.59 -45.42
C SER A 24 -18.86 -8.41 -44.50
N VAL A 25 -19.77 -7.43 -44.39
CA VAL A 25 -19.63 -6.28 -43.49
C VAL A 25 -19.61 -6.74 -42.02
N LEU A 26 -20.50 -7.66 -41.63
CA LEU A 26 -20.54 -8.21 -40.28
C LEU A 26 -19.27 -9.00 -39.95
N MET A 27 -18.73 -9.77 -40.89
CA MET A 27 -17.43 -10.45 -40.71
C MET A 27 -16.29 -9.45 -40.54
N GLY A 28 -16.29 -8.35 -41.31
CA GLY A 28 -15.31 -7.27 -41.14
C GLY A 28 -15.35 -6.62 -39.76
N PHE A 29 -16.54 -6.36 -39.22
CA PHE A 29 -16.69 -5.86 -37.86
C PHE A 29 -16.28 -6.89 -36.80
N ALA A 30 -16.64 -8.17 -36.97
CA ALA A 30 -16.24 -9.24 -36.06
C ALA A 30 -14.71 -9.38 -36.00
N ALA A 31 -14.05 -9.31 -37.17
CA ALA A 31 -12.60 -9.31 -37.27
C ALA A 31 -11.97 -8.18 -36.46
N LEU A 32 -12.42 -6.95 -36.70
CA LEU A 32 -11.95 -5.76 -35.99
C LEU A 32 -12.12 -5.91 -34.46
N VAL A 33 -13.29 -6.37 -34.02
CA VAL A 33 -13.59 -6.53 -32.58
C VAL A 33 -12.66 -7.57 -31.94
N ILE A 34 -12.41 -8.70 -32.62
CA ILE A 34 -11.52 -9.75 -32.12
C ILE A 34 -10.07 -9.24 -32.02
N ASP A 35 -9.57 -8.57 -33.05
CA ASP A 35 -8.19 -8.07 -33.08
C ASP A 35 -7.96 -6.95 -32.06
N VAL A 36 -8.89 -6.00 -31.94
CA VAL A 36 -8.82 -4.94 -30.91
C VAL A 36 -8.92 -5.55 -29.51
N GLY A 37 -9.78 -6.57 -29.33
CA GLY A 37 -9.87 -7.30 -28.07
C GLY A 37 -8.55 -7.98 -27.70
N MET A 38 -7.86 -8.60 -28.67
CA MET A 38 -6.56 -9.23 -28.45
C MET A 38 -5.48 -8.21 -28.05
N ILE A 39 -5.41 -7.07 -28.74
CA ILE A 39 -4.49 -5.97 -28.36
C ILE A 39 -4.77 -5.47 -26.95
N ALA A 40 -6.04 -5.28 -26.60
CA ALA A 40 -6.42 -4.78 -25.28
C ALA A 40 -5.98 -5.75 -24.16
N ILE A 41 -6.14 -7.06 -24.38
CA ILE A 41 -5.69 -8.09 -23.44
C ILE A 41 -4.17 -8.09 -23.29
N GLU A 42 -3.43 -8.09 -24.41
CA GLU A 42 -1.97 -8.06 -24.38
C GLU A 42 -1.43 -6.77 -23.75
N ARG A 43 -2.05 -5.62 -24.03
CA ARG A 43 -1.70 -4.35 -23.37
C ARG A 43 -1.83 -4.46 -21.84
N GLY A 44 -2.91 -5.04 -21.35
CA GLY A 44 -3.09 -5.26 -19.91
C GLY A 44 -2.04 -6.19 -19.32
N ARG A 45 -1.68 -7.26 -20.04
CA ARG A 45 -0.63 -8.20 -19.61
C ARG A 45 0.73 -7.53 -19.50
N ILE A 46 1.15 -6.76 -20.51
CA ILE A 46 2.44 -6.08 -20.51
C ILE A 46 2.45 -4.94 -19.48
N GLN A 47 1.33 -4.22 -19.29
CA GLN A 47 1.23 -3.20 -18.24
C GLN A 47 1.44 -3.81 -16.85
N ASN A 48 0.79 -4.93 -16.55
CA ASN A 48 0.99 -5.62 -15.26
C ASN A 48 2.46 -6.07 -15.07
N ALA A 49 3.11 -6.50 -16.15
CA ALA A 49 4.54 -6.83 -16.12
C ALA A 49 5.41 -5.60 -15.87
N ALA A 50 5.11 -4.46 -16.50
CA ALA A 50 5.80 -3.19 -16.29
C ALA A 50 5.62 -2.70 -14.85
N ASP A 51 4.40 -2.76 -14.31
CA ASP A 51 4.09 -2.36 -12.93
C ASP A 51 4.84 -3.22 -11.91
N ALA A 52 4.87 -4.55 -12.13
CA ALA A 52 5.63 -5.47 -11.28
C ALA A 52 7.14 -5.23 -11.36
N ALA A 53 7.68 -5.02 -12.56
CA ALA A 53 9.10 -4.70 -12.76
C ALA A 53 9.49 -3.38 -12.12
N ALA A 54 8.67 -2.33 -12.28
CA ALA A 54 8.90 -1.03 -11.68
C ALA A 54 8.93 -1.14 -10.15
N LEU A 55 7.93 -1.80 -9.56
CA LEU A 55 7.83 -1.97 -8.11
C LEU A 55 8.99 -2.80 -7.53
N ALA A 56 9.41 -3.85 -8.22
CA ALA A 56 10.55 -4.67 -7.82
C ALA A 56 11.85 -3.86 -7.84
N GLY A 57 12.13 -3.13 -8.93
CA GLY A 57 13.32 -2.31 -9.00
C GLY A 57 13.33 -1.17 -7.97
N ALA A 58 12.18 -0.57 -7.68
CA ALA A 58 12.08 0.52 -6.70
C ALA A 58 12.42 0.08 -5.26
N GLN A 59 12.41 -1.21 -4.93
CA GLN A 59 12.87 -1.73 -3.62
C GLN A 59 14.34 -1.39 -3.36
N MET A 60 15.15 -1.41 -4.42
CA MET A 60 16.59 -1.15 -4.34
C MET A 60 16.92 0.34 -4.32
N LEU A 61 15.92 1.21 -4.39
CA LEU A 61 16.11 2.66 -4.37
C LEU A 61 15.90 3.23 -2.97
N PRO A 62 16.63 4.31 -2.61
CA PRO A 62 17.69 4.97 -3.40
C PRO A 62 19.08 4.33 -3.26
N GLU A 63 19.23 3.30 -2.43
CA GLU A 63 20.53 2.82 -1.94
C GLU A 63 21.39 2.20 -3.05
N ASN A 64 20.78 1.47 -3.99
CA ASN A 64 21.48 0.79 -5.07
C ASN A 64 20.77 0.89 -6.44
N PRO A 65 20.97 2.01 -7.16
CA PRO A 65 20.33 2.25 -8.46
C PRO A 65 20.68 1.22 -9.55
N ASN A 66 21.86 0.60 -9.49
CA ASN A 66 22.23 -0.42 -10.47
C ASN A 66 21.45 -1.72 -10.22
N ALA A 67 21.38 -2.16 -8.95
CA ALA A 67 20.60 -3.33 -8.60
C ALA A 67 19.10 -3.11 -8.83
N ALA A 68 18.60 -1.86 -8.72
CA ALA A 68 17.23 -1.51 -9.10
C ALA A 68 16.92 -1.84 -10.58
N ILE A 69 17.87 -1.56 -11.47
CA ILE A 69 17.74 -1.86 -12.90
C ILE A 69 17.81 -3.37 -13.14
N ASP A 70 18.73 -4.06 -12.46
CA ASP A 70 18.89 -5.51 -12.57
C ASP A 70 17.62 -6.25 -12.10
N ASP A 71 17.07 -5.87 -10.95
CA ASP A 71 15.86 -6.48 -10.37
C ASP A 71 14.62 -6.19 -11.22
N ALA A 72 14.44 -4.95 -11.70
CA ALA A 72 13.35 -4.63 -12.61
C ALA A 72 13.43 -5.46 -13.91
N THR A 73 14.63 -5.66 -14.45
CA THR A 73 14.85 -6.51 -15.63
C THR A 73 14.54 -7.97 -15.34
N ALA A 74 14.98 -8.50 -14.19
CA ALA A 74 14.69 -9.86 -13.76
C ALA A 74 13.19 -10.09 -13.56
N TYR A 75 12.48 -9.16 -12.92
CA TYR A 75 11.04 -9.25 -12.72
C TYR A 75 10.24 -9.10 -14.02
N ALA A 76 10.69 -8.26 -14.96
CA ALA A 76 10.10 -8.21 -16.30
C ALA A 76 10.21 -9.59 -16.99
N ALA A 77 11.40 -10.23 -16.94
CA ALA A 77 11.61 -11.55 -17.50
C ALA A 77 10.74 -12.64 -16.85
N LEU A 78 10.58 -12.61 -15.52
CA LEU A 78 9.67 -13.50 -14.78
C LEU A 78 8.20 -13.35 -15.22
N ASN A 79 7.81 -12.17 -15.72
CA ASN A 79 6.48 -11.89 -16.25
C ASN A 79 6.35 -12.15 -17.76
N GLY A 80 7.35 -12.80 -18.37
CA GLY A 80 7.36 -13.18 -19.78
C GLY A 80 7.58 -12.01 -20.72
N ILE A 81 8.46 -11.09 -20.32
CA ILE A 81 8.97 -10.00 -21.16
C ILE A 81 10.39 -10.37 -21.62
N ASP A 82 10.62 -10.37 -22.92
CA ASP A 82 11.97 -10.62 -23.46
C ASP A 82 12.84 -9.36 -23.39
N GLU A 83 14.18 -9.50 -23.38
CA GLU A 83 15.10 -8.33 -23.32
C GLU A 83 14.86 -7.32 -24.46
N GLY A 84 14.49 -7.78 -25.66
CA GLY A 84 14.18 -6.91 -26.80
C GLY A 84 12.86 -6.14 -26.68
N GLU A 85 12.00 -6.55 -25.75
CA GLU A 85 10.74 -5.88 -25.41
C GLU A 85 10.93 -4.77 -24.38
N ILE A 86 12.09 -4.67 -23.74
CA ILE A 86 12.44 -3.54 -22.86
C ILE A 86 12.86 -2.37 -23.76
N ALA A 87 12.03 -1.34 -23.83
CA ALA A 87 12.31 -0.15 -24.63
C ALA A 87 13.26 0.80 -23.89
N ALA A 88 13.03 0.99 -22.60
CA ALA A 88 13.87 1.79 -21.73
C ALA A 88 13.70 1.38 -20.26
N ILE A 89 14.76 1.55 -19.48
CA ILE A 89 14.71 1.52 -18.02
C ILE A 89 15.64 2.61 -17.49
N SER A 90 15.17 3.39 -16.53
CA SER A 90 15.95 4.49 -15.97
C SER A 90 15.57 4.78 -14.52
N VAL A 91 16.59 5.04 -13.71
CA VAL A 91 16.43 5.64 -12.39
C VAL A 91 16.48 7.15 -12.53
N THR A 92 15.54 7.83 -11.90
CA THR A 92 15.35 9.28 -11.94
C THR A 92 15.15 9.82 -10.52
N THR A 93 14.89 11.12 -10.40
CA THR A 93 14.69 11.81 -9.13
C THR A 93 13.39 12.60 -9.20
N THR A 94 12.50 12.34 -8.25
CA THR A 94 11.25 13.10 -8.07
C THR A 94 11.36 14.01 -6.86
N ASP A 95 11.58 13.44 -5.66
CA ASP A 95 11.68 14.17 -4.40
C ASP A 95 13.06 14.05 -3.75
N SER A 96 13.75 12.93 -3.96
CA SER A 96 15.08 12.63 -3.43
C SER A 96 15.97 11.93 -4.45
N ALA A 97 17.29 12.10 -4.35
CA ALA A 97 18.20 11.54 -5.33
C ALA A 97 18.00 10.02 -5.51
N ASN A 98 17.75 9.60 -6.74
CA ASN A 98 17.51 8.21 -7.14
C ASN A 98 16.29 7.54 -6.46
N ASP A 99 15.19 8.26 -6.22
CA ASP A 99 14.00 7.72 -5.56
C ASP A 99 12.96 7.09 -6.50
N THR A 100 13.11 7.23 -7.81
CA THR A 100 12.09 6.84 -8.79
C THR A 100 12.67 5.98 -9.90
N LEU A 101 12.07 4.82 -10.16
CA LEU A 101 12.39 3.94 -11.29
C LEU A 101 11.27 3.99 -12.34
N GLN A 102 11.64 4.21 -13.60
CA GLN A 102 10.73 4.15 -14.74
C GLN A 102 11.17 3.03 -15.68
N ILE A 103 10.20 2.23 -16.13
CA ILE A 103 10.38 1.20 -17.16
C ILE A 103 9.38 1.39 -18.29
N GLU A 104 9.85 1.24 -19.53
CA GLU A 104 9.04 1.26 -20.75
C GLU A 104 9.19 -0.08 -21.45
N LEU A 105 8.07 -0.74 -21.73
CA LEU A 105 8.00 -2.02 -22.43
C LEU A 105 7.26 -1.86 -23.75
N LYS A 106 7.66 -2.65 -24.74
CA LYS A 106 7.04 -2.70 -26.07
C LYS A 106 6.85 -4.15 -26.52
N ARG A 107 5.71 -4.46 -27.12
CA ARG A 107 5.44 -5.77 -27.74
C ARG A 107 4.80 -5.58 -29.11
N GLU A 108 5.24 -6.38 -30.07
CA GLU A 108 4.54 -6.51 -31.34
C GLU A 108 3.45 -7.57 -31.23
N VAL A 109 2.20 -7.17 -31.43
CA VAL A 109 1.04 -8.07 -31.42
C VAL A 109 0.60 -8.29 -32.85
N GLU A 110 0.66 -9.55 -33.29
CA GLU A 110 0.18 -9.92 -34.62
C GLU A 110 -1.36 -9.91 -34.66
N PHE A 111 -1.91 -9.37 -35.74
CA PHE A 111 -3.35 -9.44 -35.98
C PHE A 111 -3.77 -10.84 -36.43
N GLY A 112 -4.93 -11.29 -35.98
CA GLY A 112 -5.55 -12.53 -36.43
C GLY A 112 -6.35 -12.32 -37.70
N LEU A 113 -7.46 -11.58 -37.62
CA LEU A 113 -8.44 -11.48 -38.71
C LEU A 113 -8.23 -10.26 -39.61
N ALA A 114 -7.65 -9.18 -39.08
CA ALA A 114 -7.30 -7.96 -39.82
C ALA A 114 -6.20 -8.20 -40.87
N ARG A 115 -5.51 -9.35 -40.82
CA ARG A 115 -4.61 -9.83 -41.89
C ARG A 115 -5.31 -9.93 -43.25
N VAL A 116 -6.61 -10.25 -43.27
CA VAL A 116 -7.43 -10.27 -44.50
C VAL A 116 -7.56 -8.88 -45.12
N LEU A 117 -7.44 -7.82 -44.32
CA LEU A 117 -7.47 -6.42 -44.74
C LEU A 117 -6.07 -5.85 -45.01
N GLY A 118 -5.02 -6.67 -44.95
CA GLY A 118 -3.63 -6.26 -45.16
C GLY A 118 -2.96 -5.63 -43.93
N LEU A 119 -3.56 -5.76 -42.74
CA LEU A 119 -2.96 -5.33 -41.46
C LEU A 119 -2.34 -6.55 -40.76
N TYR A 120 -1.04 -6.51 -40.48
CA TYR A 120 -0.31 -7.70 -40.01
C TYR A 120 0.01 -7.68 -38.51
N SER A 121 0.33 -6.50 -37.95
CA SER A 121 0.68 -6.34 -36.55
C SER A 121 0.49 -4.89 -36.08
N ALA A 122 0.53 -4.70 -34.76
CA ALA A 122 0.65 -3.40 -34.12
C ALA A 122 1.63 -3.49 -32.93
N THR A 123 2.42 -2.44 -32.74
CA THR A 123 3.28 -2.30 -31.56
C THR A 123 2.50 -1.66 -30.43
N VAL A 124 2.46 -2.35 -29.28
CA VAL A 124 1.90 -1.85 -28.03
C VAL A 124 3.05 -1.41 -27.14
N THR A 125 3.00 -0.16 -26.69
CA THR A 125 3.95 0.39 -25.72
C THR A 125 3.23 0.71 -24.43
N VAL A 126 3.85 0.37 -23.30
CA VAL A 126 3.40 0.68 -21.95
C VAL A 126 4.56 1.21 -21.13
N SER A 127 4.24 2.01 -20.12
CA SER A 127 5.22 2.53 -19.17
C SER A 127 4.69 2.34 -17.75
N ALA A 128 5.59 2.08 -16.83
CA ALA A 128 5.30 2.08 -15.40
C ALA A 128 6.39 2.85 -14.66
N THR A 129 5.98 3.60 -13.65
CA THR A 129 6.89 4.35 -12.77
C THR A 129 6.61 3.94 -11.35
N ALA A 130 7.64 3.58 -10.60
CA ALA A 130 7.54 3.27 -9.18
C ALA A 130 8.52 4.14 -8.40
N ARG A 131 8.10 4.54 -7.20
CA ARG A 131 8.85 5.40 -6.31
C ARG A 131 9.00 4.75 -4.95
N THR A 132 10.15 4.99 -4.32
CA THR A 132 10.39 4.75 -2.90
C THR A 132 10.23 6.04 -2.10
N GLY A 133 9.82 5.94 -0.85
CA GLY A 133 9.66 7.12 0.00
C GLY A 133 9.46 6.77 1.47
N GLY A 134 9.72 7.76 2.32
CA GLY A 134 9.36 7.69 3.74
C GLY A 134 7.86 7.91 3.92
N VAL A 135 7.26 7.21 4.86
CA VAL A 135 5.84 7.40 5.20
C VAL A 135 5.68 8.68 6.02
N VAL A 136 5.09 9.70 5.42
CA VAL A 136 4.77 10.99 6.09
C VAL A 136 3.30 11.17 6.37
N GLY A 137 2.47 10.19 6.02
CA GLY A 137 1.07 10.18 6.42
C GLY A 137 0.54 8.77 6.45
N ALA A 138 -0.33 8.46 7.38
CA ALA A 138 -0.88 7.12 7.51
C ALA A 138 -2.28 7.14 8.12
N GLY A 139 -3.06 6.13 7.73
CA GLY A 139 -4.30 5.74 8.41
C GLY A 139 -4.08 4.43 9.15
N ALA A 140 -5.14 3.85 9.72
CA ALA A 140 -5.06 2.64 10.54
C ALA A 140 -4.06 2.79 11.71
N LEU A 141 -4.01 3.99 12.29
CA LEU A 141 -3.09 4.32 13.38
C LEU A 141 -3.57 3.70 14.68
N ALA A 142 -2.65 3.14 15.46
CA ALA A 142 -2.96 2.83 16.84
C ALA A 142 -3.01 4.15 17.63
N PRO A 143 -3.96 4.31 18.58
CA PRO A 143 -4.16 5.55 19.34
C PRO A 143 -3.14 5.68 20.48
N PHE A 144 -1.88 5.34 20.22
CA PHE A 144 -0.74 5.51 21.11
C PHE A 144 0.18 6.58 20.51
N ALA A 145 1.10 7.10 21.32
CA ALA A 145 2.11 8.02 20.86
C ALA A 145 3.48 7.62 21.42
N VAL A 146 4.53 8.03 20.73
CA VAL A 146 5.89 8.07 21.25
C VAL A 146 6.41 9.48 21.04
N GLU A 147 7.01 10.06 22.07
CA GLU A 147 7.62 11.40 21.96
C GLU A 147 8.90 11.34 21.14
N GLU A 148 9.17 12.38 20.35
CA GLU A 148 10.30 12.46 19.43
C GLU A 148 11.64 12.25 20.15
N SER A 149 11.75 12.77 21.38
CA SER A 149 12.95 12.60 22.22
C SER A 149 13.23 11.13 22.59
N VAL A 150 12.19 10.32 22.77
CA VAL A 150 12.31 8.88 23.01
C VAL A 150 12.61 8.18 21.69
N PHE A 151 11.87 8.52 20.65
CA PHE A 151 11.98 7.91 19.33
C PHE A 151 13.38 8.07 18.71
N ALA A 152 13.99 9.26 18.83
CA ALA A 152 15.34 9.54 18.32
C ALA A 152 16.44 8.68 18.96
N GLY A 153 16.17 8.07 20.13
CA GLY A 153 17.08 7.16 20.81
C GLY A 153 16.86 5.68 20.50
N LEU A 154 15.84 5.31 19.72
CA LEU A 154 15.49 3.91 19.44
C LEU A 154 16.27 3.37 18.24
N GLY A 155 17.00 2.28 18.47
CA GLY A 155 17.51 1.40 17.43
C GLY A 155 16.52 0.31 17.03
N GLN A 156 16.78 -0.37 15.91
CA GLN A 156 16.00 -1.52 15.47
C GLN A 156 15.96 -2.59 16.57
N GLY A 157 14.76 -3.03 16.94
CA GLY A 157 14.55 -4.03 17.99
C GLY A 157 14.51 -3.46 19.42
N ASP A 158 14.75 -2.16 19.62
CA ASP A 158 14.61 -1.54 20.94
C ASP A 158 13.14 -1.44 21.36
N SER A 159 12.91 -1.48 22.67
CA SER A 159 11.56 -1.40 23.25
C SER A 159 11.25 0.01 23.74
N ALA A 160 10.05 0.48 23.42
CA ALA A 160 9.52 1.75 23.90
C ALA A 160 8.19 1.53 24.66
N THR A 161 7.94 2.38 25.64
CA THR A 161 6.64 2.40 26.32
C THR A 161 5.65 3.14 25.42
N LEU A 162 4.60 2.45 24.98
CA LEU A 162 3.53 3.02 24.15
C LEU A 162 2.35 3.51 24.98
N LYS A 163 2.28 3.09 26.23
CA LYS A 163 1.30 3.56 27.20
C LYS A 163 1.86 3.54 28.61
N TYR A 164 1.80 4.68 29.27
CA TYR A 164 2.21 4.81 30.67
C TYR A 164 1.21 4.17 31.62
N ASN A 165 1.78 3.68 32.71
CA ASN A 165 1.06 3.09 33.83
C ASN A 165 0.57 4.19 34.79
N ALA A 166 -0.08 3.82 35.90
CA ALA A 166 -0.65 4.80 36.84
C ALA A 166 0.38 5.74 37.52
N THR A 167 1.65 5.32 37.60
CA THR A 167 2.70 6.02 38.35
C THR A 167 3.62 6.85 37.45
N ASN A 168 3.56 6.64 36.14
CA ASN A 168 4.44 7.25 35.15
C ASN A 168 3.67 8.19 34.22
N SER A 169 2.54 8.74 34.68
CA SER A 169 1.81 9.74 33.89
C SER A 169 2.61 11.02 33.78
N GLU A 170 2.68 11.58 32.59
CA GLU A 170 3.27 12.90 32.38
C GLU A 170 2.15 13.91 32.19
N ASN A 171 2.09 14.93 33.05
CA ASN A 171 1.17 16.05 32.88
C ASN A 171 -0.34 15.64 32.75
N GLY A 172 -0.72 14.50 33.33
CA GLY A 172 -2.08 13.94 33.24
C GLY A 172 -2.36 13.09 31.99
N ASN A 173 -1.36 12.93 31.13
CA ASN A 173 -1.38 12.09 29.93
C ASN A 173 -0.66 10.76 30.15
N PHE A 174 -1.05 9.77 29.34
CA PHE A 174 -0.55 8.40 29.43
C PHE A 174 -0.04 7.86 28.08
N LEU A 175 0.16 8.74 27.09
CA LEU A 175 0.44 8.49 25.66
C LEU A 175 -0.74 8.18 24.71
N PRO A 176 -1.98 7.86 25.14
CA PRO A 176 -3.08 7.79 24.22
C PRO A 176 -3.41 9.10 23.50
N LEU A 177 -3.74 8.99 22.22
CA LEU A 177 -4.28 10.05 21.40
C LEU A 177 -5.77 9.81 21.13
N ALA A 178 -6.54 10.89 21.11
CA ALA A 178 -7.95 10.90 20.70
C ALA A 178 -8.00 10.85 19.17
N LEU A 179 -8.00 9.63 18.62
CA LEU A 179 -8.14 9.42 17.19
C LEU A 179 -9.61 9.20 16.79
N ASP A 180 -10.03 9.72 15.64
CA ASP A 180 -11.41 9.71 15.08
C ASP A 180 -12.45 10.49 15.90
N ALA A 181 -12.58 10.18 17.18
CA ALA A 181 -13.39 10.88 18.15
C ALA A 181 -12.81 10.70 19.57
N PRO A 182 -13.04 11.64 20.49
CA PRO A 182 -12.61 11.48 21.87
C PRO A 182 -13.43 10.41 22.58
N GLY A 183 -12.80 9.74 23.55
CA GLY A 183 -13.48 8.84 24.48
C GLY A 183 -13.03 7.39 24.43
N ALA A 184 -13.20 6.73 25.58
CA ALA A 184 -12.65 5.41 25.87
C ALA A 184 -13.17 4.28 24.95
N SER A 185 -14.37 4.42 24.39
CA SER A 185 -14.92 3.43 23.45
C SER A 185 -14.29 3.54 22.07
N GLU A 186 -14.10 4.77 21.57
CA GLU A 186 -13.45 5.00 20.28
C GLU A 186 -11.97 4.59 20.35
N TYR A 187 -11.30 4.95 21.45
CA TYR A 187 -9.97 4.48 21.78
C TYR A 187 -9.87 2.95 21.71
N GLU A 188 -10.84 2.20 22.27
CA GLU A 188 -10.83 0.74 22.23
C GLU A 188 -10.88 0.19 20.79
N GLU A 189 -11.73 0.76 19.94
CA GLU A 189 -11.87 0.35 18.54
C GLU A 189 -10.61 0.68 17.74
N ASN A 190 -10.02 1.85 17.98
CA ASN A 190 -8.78 2.27 17.33
C ASN A 190 -7.58 1.40 17.71
N VAL A 191 -7.52 0.88 18.95
CA VAL A 191 -6.48 -0.11 19.31
C VAL A 191 -6.67 -1.43 18.55
N LYS A 192 -7.91 -1.87 18.34
CA LYS A 192 -8.20 -3.15 17.63
C LYS A 192 -7.96 -3.02 16.13
N TYR A 193 -8.56 -2.02 15.51
CA TYR A 193 -8.69 -1.94 14.06
C TYR A 193 -7.81 -0.86 13.42
N GLY A 194 -7.28 0.07 14.22
CA GLY A 194 -6.60 1.27 13.73
C GLY A 194 -7.60 2.38 13.38
N SER A 195 -7.15 3.62 13.41
CA SER A 195 -7.98 4.79 13.14
C SER A 195 -8.46 4.88 11.69
N LEU A 196 -9.64 5.47 11.48
CA LEU A 196 -10.16 5.80 10.15
C LEU A 196 -9.55 7.10 9.62
N GLN A 197 -9.29 8.06 10.50
CA GLN A 197 -8.65 9.31 10.16
C GLN A 197 -7.20 9.09 9.73
N ARG A 198 -6.76 9.96 8.81
CA ARG A 198 -5.40 9.98 8.31
C ARG A 198 -4.67 11.19 8.90
N LEU A 199 -3.54 10.93 9.53
CA LEU A 199 -2.63 11.97 10.03
C LEU A 199 -1.37 12.03 9.18
N CYS A 200 -0.71 13.19 9.18
CA CYS A 200 0.52 13.43 8.45
C CYS A 200 1.57 14.11 9.33
N ALA A 201 2.84 13.96 8.97
CA ALA A 201 3.93 14.69 9.59
C ALA A 201 3.79 16.19 9.30
N VAL A 202 4.22 17.04 10.24
CA VAL A 202 4.31 18.49 10.06
C VAL A 202 5.06 18.81 8.76
N GLY A 203 4.49 19.68 7.93
CA GLY A 203 5.07 20.07 6.63
C GLY A 203 4.73 19.13 5.47
N SER A 204 4.02 18.02 5.73
CA SER A 204 3.54 17.08 4.70
C SER A 204 2.01 17.10 4.53
N GLU A 205 1.35 18.17 4.97
CA GLU A 205 -0.11 18.30 4.94
C GLU A 205 -0.61 18.41 3.49
N THR A 206 -1.14 17.30 2.96
CA THR A 206 -1.76 17.27 1.63
C THR A 206 -3.08 16.48 1.68
N GLY A 207 -4.04 16.82 0.80
CA GLY A 207 -5.24 16.01 0.59
C GLY A 207 -6.17 15.84 1.80
N GLY A 208 -6.21 16.80 2.74
CA GLY A 208 -7.09 16.73 3.93
C GLY A 208 -6.50 15.99 5.13
N CYS A 209 -5.21 15.67 5.07
CA CYS A 209 -4.46 15.05 6.16
C CYS A 209 -4.02 16.10 7.20
N SER A 210 -4.30 15.88 8.49
CA SER A 210 -3.93 16.78 9.59
C SER A 210 -2.58 16.37 10.21
N SER A 211 -1.73 17.34 10.53
CA SER A 211 -0.52 17.13 11.35
C SER A 211 -0.74 17.34 12.84
N ILE A 212 -2.00 17.56 13.24
CA ILE A 212 -2.38 17.78 14.64
C ILE A 212 -3.29 16.64 15.08
N ALA A 213 -2.99 16.09 16.26
CA ALA A 213 -3.85 15.17 17.01
C ALA A 213 -4.12 15.71 18.41
N GLU A 214 -5.22 15.28 19.03
CA GLU A 214 -5.56 15.65 20.40
C GLU A 214 -5.14 14.53 21.35
N THR A 215 -4.65 14.86 22.55
CA THR A 215 -4.38 13.88 23.60
C THR A 215 -5.69 13.32 24.17
N GLU A 216 -5.69 12.03 24.54
CA GLU A 216 -6.79 11.41 25.29
C GLU A 216 -6.34 11.27 26.76
N PRO A 217 -6.57 12.30 27.61
CA PRO A 217 -6.12 12.27 28.99
C PRO A 217 -6.88 11.24 29.82
N GLY A 218 -6.20 10.73 30.84
CA GLY A 218 -6.69 9.65 31.68
C GLY A 218 -6.16 8.28 31.26
N ASN A 219 -6.15 7.33 32.21
CA ASN A 219 -5.42 6.09 32.01
C ASN A 219 -6.18 5.03 31.19
N VAL A 220 -7.49 5.21 30.95
CA VAL A 220 -8.35 4.36 30.09
C VAL A 220 -8.19 2.82 30.29
N VAL A 221 -7.78 2.40 31.50
CA VAL A 221 -7.21 1.06 31.77
C VAL A 221 -8.12 -0.10 31.35
N GLY A 222 -9.42 -0.02 31.64
CA GLY A 222 -10.35 -1.09 31.32
C GLY A 222 -10.49 -1.33 29.82
N LYS A 223 -10.46 -0.25 29.03
CA LYS A 223 -10.59 -0.31 27.58
C LYS A 223 -9.27 -0.68 26.91
N THR A 224 -8.14 -0.21 27.44
CA THR A 224 -6.82 -0.69 27.05
C THR A 224 -6.71 -2.20 27.25
N ARG A 225 -7.09 -2.73 28.43
CA ARG A 225 -7.07 -4.17 28.70
C ARG A 225 -7.94 -4.94 27.72
N SER A 226 -9.20 -4.54 27.58
CA SER A 226 -10.16 -5.18 26.66
C SER A 226 -9.66 -5.22 25.22
N ALA A 227 -9.08 -4.12 24.74
CA ALA A 227 -8.53 -4.06 23.39
C ALA A 227 -7.29 -4.94 23.22
N LEU A 228 -6.36 -4.93 24.17
CA LEU A 228 -5.13 -5.73 24.09
C LEU A 228 -5.41 -7.22 24.27
N ASP A 229 -6.33 -7.61 25.16
CA ASP A 229 -6.84 -8.98 25.26
C ASP A 229 -7.34 -9.47 23.89
N TRP A 230 -8.12 -8.63 23.20
CA TRP A 230 -8.61 -8.93 21.85
C TRP A 230 -7.47 -9.01 20.83
N VAL A 231 -6.55 -8.05 20.81
CA VAL A 231 -5.41 -8.03 19.87
C VAL A 231 -4.58 -9.31 20.00
N PHE A 232 -4.29 -9.75 21.22
CA PHE A 232 -3.53 -10.98 21.45
C PHE A 232 -4.35 -12.23 21.10
N ALA A 233 -5.65 -12.26 21.42
CA ALA A 233 -6.51 -13.41 21.10
C ALA A 233 -6.80 -13.57 19.59
N ASN A 234 -6.77 -12.47 18.83
CA ASN A 234 -7.06 -12.45 17.41
C ASN A 234 -5.80 -12.47 16.53
N THR A 235 -4.61 -12.37 17.12
CA THR A 235 -3.34 -12.60 16.43
C THR A 235 -3.11 -14.10 16.28
N THR A 236 -2.81 -14.55 15.08
CA THR A 236 -2.52 -15.96 14.83
C THR A 236 -1.12 -16.33 15.29
N THR A 237 -0.91 -17.61 15.59
CA THR A 237 0.37 -18.15 16.09
C THR A 237 1.50 -18.13 15.06
N SER A 238 1.23 -17.83 13.79
CA SER A 238 2.25 -17.67 12.74
C SER A 238 2.82 -16.26 12.65
N CYS A 239 2.23 -15.31 13.39
CA CYS A 239 2.58 -13.90 13.37
C CYS A 239 2.46 -13.27 14.77
N ASP A 240 2.74 -14.05 15.82
CA ASP A 240 2.60 -13.62 17.22
C ASP A 240 3.93 -13.26 17.90
N SER A 241 5.04 -13.34 17.16
CA SER A 241 6.36 -12.89 17.60
C SER A 241 6.99 -11.86 16.66
N TYR A 242 7.96 -11.10 17.16
CA TYR A 242 8.65 -10.08 16.38
C TYR A 242 9.37 -10.70 15.18
N GLU A 243 10.03 -11.83 15.39
CA GLU A 243 10.84 -12.56 14.41
C GLU A 243 9.99 -13.28 13.35
N GLU A 244 8.68 -13.43 13.57
CA GLU A 244 7.74 -13.93 12.56
C GLU A 244 7.16 -12.82 11.68
N VAL A 245 6.95 -11.64 12.27
CA VAL A 245 6.39 -10.48 11.54
C VAL A 245 7.45 -9.79 10.68
N PHE A 246 8.72 -9.87 11.10
CA PHE A 246 9.86 -9.27 10.43
C PHE A 246 10.88 -10.33 10.01
N SER A 247 11.40 -10.19 8.80
CA SER A 247 12.48 -11.01 8.26
C SER A 247 13.68 -10.15 7.88
N ASP A 248 14.86 -10.76 7.74
CA ASP A 248 16.03 -10.05 7.25
C ASP A 248 15.76 -9.49 5.85
N HIS A 249 16.06 -8.21 5.64
CA HIS A 249 15.94 -7.64 4.30
C HIS A 249 17.11 -8.11 3.44
N GLN A 250 16.79 -8.67 2.27
CA GLN A 250 17.78 -9.34 1.42
C GLN A 250 18.91 -8.43 0.93
N TYR A 251 18.69 -7.11 0.93
CA TYR A 251 19.57 -6.13 0.30
C TYR A 251 19.92 -4.91 1.15
N ASP A 252 19.31 -4.77 2.33
CA ASP A 252 19.54 -3.64 3.24
C ASP A 252 19.61 -4.16 4.67
N GLU A 253 20.81 -4.45 5.14
CA GLU A 253 21.04 -4.97 6.49
C GLU A 253 20.64 -3.98 7.60
N SER A 254 20.33 -2.72 7.26
CA SER A 254 19.83 -1.72 8.22
C SER A 254 18.31 -1.79 8.41
N ARG A 255 17.58 -2.51 7.55
CA ARG A 255 16.12 -2.62 7.57
C ARG A 255 15.65 -4.07 7.65
N LEU A 256 14.48 -4.26 8.24
CA LEU A 256 13.75 -5.52 8.19
C LEU A 256 12.76 -5.52 7.03
N ALA A 257 12.44 -6.69 6.47
CA ALA A 257 11.34 -6.86 5.54
C ALA A 257 10.07 -7.30 6.30
N LEU A 258 8.96 -6.58 6.09
CA LEU A 258 7.65 -6.97 6.61
C LEU A 258 7.14 -8.24 5.91
N VAL A 259 6.84 -9.28 6.68
CA VAL A 259 6.29 -10.52 6.13
C VAL A 259 4.85 -10.26 5.61
N PRO A 260 4.54 -10.48 4.32
CA PRO A 260 3.26 -10.10 3.74
C PRO A 260 2.02 -10.73 4.40
N LEU A 261 2.14 -11.97 4.89
CA LEU A 261 1.06 -12.65 5.63
C LEU A 261 0.72 -11.96 6.96
N CYS A 262 1.73 -11.38 7.61
CA CYS A 262 1.58 -10.69 8.88
C CYS A 262 1.27 -9.18 8.70
N ASN A 263 1.33 -8.64 7.48
CA ASN A 263 1.14 -7.22 7.20
C ASN A 263 -0.36 -6.85 7.08
N ARG A 264 -0.94 -6.38 8.19
CA ARG A 264 -2.35 -5.90 8.26
C ARG A 264 -2.68 -4.67 7.43
N PHE A 265 -1.69 -3.88 7.03
CA PHE A 265 -1.96 -2.65 6.31
C PHE A 265 -2.32 -2.90 4.85
N THR A 266 -1.77 -3.96 4.27
CA THR A 266 -1.99 -4.33 2.86
C THR A 266 -2.89 -5.55 2.71
N ASN A 267 -2.95 -6.42 3.72
CA ASN A 267 -3.79 -7.60 3.73
C ASN A 267 -4.92 -7.45 4.78
N PRO A 268 -6.20 -7.34 4.37
CA PRO A 268 -7.32 -7.23 5.30
C PRO A 268 -7.58 -8.53 6.08
N THR A 269 -6.98 -9.64 5.65
CA THR A 269 -7.00 -10.95 6.33
C THR A 269 -5.72 -11.20 7.12
N ALA A 270 -4.84 -10.21 7.25
CA ALA A 270 -3.55 -10.40 7.89
C ALA A 270 -3.66 -10.95 9.30
N GLU A 271 -2.61 -11.69 9.62
CA GLU A 271 -2.58 -12.60 10.73
C GLU A 271 -2.03 -11.98 12.02
N SER A 272 -1.52 -10.74 11.97
CA SER A 272 -0.99 -10.01 13.13
C SER A 272 -1.75 -8.71 13.41
N TYR A 273 -2.47 -8.67 14.55
CA TYR A 273 -3.00 -7.42 15.09
C TYR A 273 -1.99 -6.70 15.98
N ARG A 274 -0.88 -7.36 16.34
CA ARG A 274 0.21 -6.81 17.17
C ARG A 274 1.13 -5.87 16.41
N LEU A 275 1.15 -5.93 15.08
CA LEU A 275 1.82 -4.95 14.23
C LEU A 275 0.98 -3.66 14.18
N ILE A 276 1.55 -2.55 14.63
CA ILE A 276 0.86 -1.26 14.73
C ILE A 276 1.72 -0.11 14.23
N LEU A 277 1.06 0.91 13.71
CA LEU A 277 1.69 2.15 13.29
C LEU A 277 1.35 3.24 14.32
N VAL A 278 2.39 3.82 14.92
CA VAL A 278 2.28 4.70 16.07
C VAL A 278 2.76 6.10 15.67
N PRO A 279 1.91 7.14 15.81
CA PRO A 279 2.34 8.53 15.64
C PRO A 279 3.49 8.91 16.57
N ILE A 280 4.50 9.57 16.00
CA ILE A 280 5.57 10.22 16.75
C ILE A 280 5.17 11.68 16.96
N ILE A 281 5.13 12.12 18.22
CA ILE A 281 4.70 13.47 18.61
C ILE A 281 5.90 14.30 19.08
N ASP A 282 5.78 15.62 19.03
CA ASP A 282 6.79 16.53 19.59
C ASP A 282 6.98 16.32 21.10
N GLU A 283 6.00 16.71 21.91
CA GLU A 283 6.05 16.58 23.37
C GLU A 283 4.65 16.49 23.98
N LEU A 284 4.51 15.83 25.13
CA LEU A 284 3.25 15.79 25.85
C LEU A 284 2.93 17.13 26.56
N CYS A 285 1.85 17.76 26.14
CA CYS A 285 1.27 18.93 26.80
C CYS A 285 0.41 18.56 28.05
N ASN A 286 -0.12 19.57 28.75
CA ASN A 286 -0.89 19.38 29.99
C ASN A 286 -2.35 18.97 29.74
N GLY A 287 -2.73 17.77 30.17
CA GLY A 287 -4.09 17.26 30.06
C GLY A 287 -4.54 17.14 28.61
N LYS A 288 -5.78 17.60 28.34
CA LYS A 288 -6.38 17.57 26.99
C LYS A 288 -5.82 18.71 26.13
N CYS A 289 -5.10 18.39 25.07
CA CYS A 289 -4.42 19.39 24.25
C CYS A 289 -4.04 18.83 22.87
N ASN A 290 -3.67 19.73 21.96
CA ASN A 290 -3.20 19.40 20.62
C ASN A 290 -1.69 19.16 20.63
N VAL A 291 -1.25 18.08 20.01
CA VAL A 291 0.16 17.71 19.78
C VAL A 291 0.44 17.65 18.28
N ASN A 292 1.68 17.93 17.89
CA ASN A 292 2.08 17.90 16.49
C ASN A 292 2.70 16.54 16.15
N ILE A 293 2.29 15.98 15.01
CA ILE A 293 2.82 14.71 14.51
C ILE A 293 4.10 14.99 13.74
N GLN A 294 5.23 14.47 14.22
CA GLN A 294 6.53 14.60 13.56
C GLN A 294 6.76 13.48 12.54
N GLY A 295 6.13 12.32 12.74
CA GLY A 295 6.29 11.17 11.86
C GLY A 295 5.53 9.95 12.39
N PHE A 296 5.92 8.78 11.91
CA PHE A 296 5.30 7.52 12.27
C PHE A 296 6.34 6.43 12.48
N GLY A 297 6.22 5.71 13.59
CA GLY A 297 7.03 4.53 13.88
C GLY A 297 6.23 3.26 13.68
N LEU A 298 6.90 2.21 13.19
CA LEU A 298 6.35 0.87 13.14
C LEU A 298 6.74 0.12 14.42
N PHE A 299 5.75 -0.39 15.13
CA PHE A 299 5.96 -1.11 16.37
C PHE A 299 5.25 -2.46 16.35
N PHE A 300 5.88 -3.44 16.98
CA PHE A 300 5.26 -4.69 17.35
C PHE A 300 4.92 -4.65 18.84
N ILE A 301 3.67 -4.88 19.21
CA ILE A 301 3.28 -4.95 20.61
C ILE A 301 3.95 -6.18 21.25
N ASP A 302 4.91 -5.99 22.15
CA ASP A 302 5.71 -7.08 22.74
C ASP A 302 5.00 -7.64 23.98
N SER A 303 4.55 -6.76 24.86
CA SER A 303 3.81 -7.15 26.06
C SER A 303 2.99 -6.00 26.61
N TYR A 304 2.02 -6.36 27.46
CA TYR A 304 1.29 -5.39 28.26
C TYR A 304 0.99 -5.96 29.65
N SER A 305 0.89 -5.09 30.64
CA SER A 305 0.61 -5.45 32.02
C SER A 305 -0.46 -4.54 32.60
N CYS A 306 -1.72 -4.93 32.42
CA CYS A 306 -2.82 -4.26 33.10
C CYS A 306 -3.08 -4.94 34.45
N GLY A 307 -2.64 -4.35 35.57
CA GLY A 307 -2.72 -4.97 36.90
C GLY A 307 -4.14 -5.40 37.36
N GLY A 308 -4.25 -6.62 37.89
CA GLY A 308 -5.38 -7.14 38.67
C GLY A 308 -6.64 -7.56 37.89
N ASN A 309 -7.36 -8.56 38.42
CA ASN A 309 -8.70 -9.01 38.02
C ASN A 309 -9.75 -7.87 38.08
N GLY A 310 -9.66 -6.88 37.18
CA GLY A 310 -10.61 -5.78 37.07
C GLY A 310 -10.47 -4.62 38.08
N GLN A 311 -9.39 -4.56 38.88
CA GLN A 311 -9.27 -3.58 39.99
C GLN A 311 -7.97 -2.73 40.00
N GLY A 312 -6.98 -3.01 39.15
CA GLY A 312 -5.79 -2.17 39.08
C GLY A 312 -6.02 -0.92 38.22
N ASN A 313 -5.58 0.22 38.73
CA ASN A 313 -5.61 1.50 38.02
C ASN A 313 -4.44 1.69 37.05
N SER A 314 -3.71 0.63 36.72
CA SER A 314 -2.43 0.68 36.02
C SER A 314 -2.42 -0.27 34.85
N CYS A 315 -2.07 0.23 33.66
CA CYS A 315 -1.74 -0.59 32.52
C CYS A 315 -0.59 0.00 31.72
N ASP A 316 0.51 -0.73 31.67
CA ASP A 316 1.65 -0.46 30.78
C ASP A 316 1.54 -1.27 29.49
N LEU A 317 1.91 -0.64 28.38
CA LEU A 317 2.07 -1.27 27.07
C LEU A 317 3.49 -0.99 26.57
N VAL A 318 4.19 -2.06 26.18
CA VAL A 318 5.53 -1.99 25.61
C VAL A 318 5.49 -2.50 24.17
N GLY A 319 6.03 -1.70 23.26
CA GLY A 319 6.19 -2.07 21.86
C GLY A 319 7.67 -2.12 21.49
N ARG A 320 8.03 -3.09 20.64
CA ARG A 320 9.35 -3.19 20.04
C ARG A 320 9.36 -2.45 18.70
N TYR A 321 10.31 -1.53 18.54
CA TYR A 321 10.47 -0.73 17.34
C TYR A 321 11.07 -1.54 16.20
N ALA A 322 10.62 -1.29 14.98
CA ALA A 322 11.18 -1.85 13.77
C ALA A 322 11.40 -0.75 12.72
N GLN A 323 12.63 -0.67 12.22
CA GLN A 323 12.89 0.00 10.96
C GLN A 323 12.71 -1.02 9.85
N ALA A 324 11.68 -0.86 9.03
CA ALA A 324 11.28 -1.87 8.07
C ALA A 324 10.94 -1.29 6.69
N GLU A 325 11.07 -2.13 5.68
CA GLU A 325 10.54 -1.93 4.34
C GLU A 325 9.25 -2.74 4.16
N GLY A 326 8.22 -2.06 3.66
CA GLY A 326 6.92 -2.65 3.38
C GLY A 326 5.84 -1.58 3.18
N SER A 327 4.82 -1.90 2.37
CA SER A 327 3.70 -0.98 2.20
C SER A 327 2.83 -0.96 3.45
N VAL A 328 2.50 0.26 3.89
CA VAL A 328 1.54 0.53 4.97
C VAL A 328 0.35 1.35 4.47
N ASN A 329 0.13 1.42 3.15
CA ASN A 329 -0.89 2.28 2.52
C ASN A 329 -0.81 3.76 2.99
N GLY A 330 0.42 4.20 3.27
CA GLY A 330 0.76 5.54 3.72
C GLY A 330 0.84 6.56 2.59
N LEU A 331 0.95 7.84 2.95
CA LEU A 331 1.30 8.94 2.08
C LEU A 331 2.82 8.98 2.07
N LEU A 332 3.40 8.96 0.88
CA LEU A 332 4.85 9.01 0.74
C LEU A 332 5.32 10.45 0.61
N SER A 333 6.44 10.76 1.25
CA SER A 333 7.28 11.93 0.94
C SER A 333 8.60 11.47 0.34
N ALA A 334 9.47 12.44 0.09
CA ALA A 334 10.91 12.24 -0.04
C ALA A 334 11.39 11.14 0.92
N PHE A 335 12.24 10.26 0.42
CA PHE A 335 12.90 9.29 1.27
C PHE A 335 13.86 9.99 2.24
N SER A 336 13.84 9.59 3.50
CA SER A 336 14.82 9.98 4.52
C SER A 336 15.32 8.72 5.22
N GLU A 337 16.63 8.63 5.48
CA GLU A 337 17.24 7.53 6.25
C GLU A 337 16.64 7.44 7.67
N GLU A 338 16.15 8.55 8.21
CA GLU A 338 15.48 8.63 9.51
C GLU A 338 14.03 8.10 9.49
N SER A 339 13.48 7.80 8.31
CA SER A 339 12.13 7.26 8.21
C SER A 339 12.08 5.80 8.65
N SER A 340 11.24 5.50 9.65
CA SER A 340 11.01 4.14 10.15
C SER A 340 10.49 3.19 9.08
N ILE A 341 9.69 3.70 8.15
CA ILE A 341 8.96 2.89 7.18
C ILE A 341 9.32 3.36 5.78
N LYS A 342 9.96 2.46 5.04
CA LYS A 342 10.17 2.62 3.61
C LYS A 342 9.02 1.92 2.88
N SER A 343 8.31 2.66 2.04
CA SER A 343 7.17 2.14 1.30
C SER A 343 7.30 2.51 -0.18
N LEU A 344 6.72 1.66 -1.01
CA LEU A 344 6.79 1.75 -2.46
C LEU A 344 5.42 2.08 -3.03
N GLN A 345 5.38 2.91 -4.07
CA GLN A 345 4.15 3.28 -4.74
C GLN A 345 4.35 3.39 -6.24
N LEU A 346 3.42 2.81 -7.01
CA LEU A 346 3.30 3.07 -8.43
C LEU A 346 2.73 4.47 -8.66
N ILE A 347 3.42 5.23 -9.51
CA ILE A 347 2.98 6.53 -10.01
C ILE A 347 2.51 6.30 -11.45
N GLN A 348 1.21 6.48 -11.69
CA GLN A 348 0.61 6.41 -13.03
C GLN A 348 0.70 7.74 -13.76
#